data_AF-A0A1V5Z4G1-F1
#
_entry.id   AF-A0A1V5Z4G1-F1
#
_cell.length_a   1.000
_cell.length_b   1.000
_cell.length_c   1.000
_cell.angle_alpha   90.00
_cell.angle_beta   90.00
_cell.angle_gamma   90.00
#
_symmetry.space_group_name_H-M   'P 1'
#
loop_
_entity.id
_entity.type
_entity.pdbx_description
1 polymer ?
#
loop_
_entity_poly.entity_id
_entity_poly.type
_entity_poly.pdbx_seq_one_letter_code
_entity_poly.pdbx_strand_id
1 'polypeptide(L)' 'MLDDRITNSKIGIMVDDVLTVSTYNAGHVDETATSGDDSSHILGIIKKKTRDKDKEITELVIWLDVKALLQDMGQVR' A
#
# COMPACT_ATOMS: atom_id res chain seq x y z
N MET A 1 -10.83 -7.14 -8.06
CA MET A 1 -11.42 -8.36 -7.46
C MET A 1 -10.29 -9.37 -7.36
N LEU A 2 -9.96 -9.83 -6.15
CA LEU A 2 -9.06 -10.98 -6.01
C LEU A 2 -9.85 -12.27 -6.33
N ASP A 3 -9.22 -13.17 -7.09
CA ASP A 3 -9.84 -14.36 -7.66
C ASP A 3 -9.80 -15.55 -6.67
N ASP A 4 -10.79 -16.45 -6.77
CA ASP A 4 -11.02 -17.59 -5.87
C ASP A 4 -9.87 -18.63 -5.91
N ARG A 5 -8.93 -18.48 -6.84
CA ARG A 5 -7.70 -19.29 -6.93
C ARG A 5 -6.64 -18.87 -5.91
N ILE A 6 -6.78 -17.68 -5.31
CA ILE A 6 -5.82 -17.09 -4.37
C ILE A 6 -6.49 -16.84 -3.02
N THR A 7 -7.77 -16.44 -3.00
CA THR A 7 -8.55 -16.17 -1.79
C THR A 7 -9.66 -17.23 -1.61
N ASN A 8 -10.09 -17.47 -0.37
CA ASN A 8 -11.20 -18.36 -0.03
C ASN A 8 -12.54 -17.93 -0.65
N SER A 9 -12.67 -16.64 -1.01
CA SER A 9 -13.80 -16.06 -1.73
C SER A 9 -13.38 -14.77 -2.44
N LYS A 10 -14.19 -14.27 -3.38
CA LYS A 10 -13.97 -12.97 -4.02
C LYS A 10 -14.07 -11.83 -3.01
N ILE A 11 -12.99 -11.08 -2.85
CA ILE A 11 -12.93 -9.94 -1.93
C ILE A 11 -12.86 -8.64 -2.71
N GLY A 12 -13.65 -7.67 -2.26
CA GLY A 12 -13.61 -6.28 -2.70
C GLY A 12 -13.12 -5.38 -1.56
N ILE A 13 -12.26 -4.42 -1.89
CA ILE A 13 -11.85 -3.34 -0.98
C ILE A 13 -12.61 -2.09 -1.43
N MET A 14 -13.38 -1.49 -0.52
CA MET A 14 -14.10 -0.25 -0.79
C MET A 14 -13.15 0.94 -0.63
N VAL A 15 -13.10 1.82 -1.63
CA VAL A 15 -12.24 3.00 -1.66
C VAL A 15 -13.04 4.20 -2.18
N ASP A 16 -12.63 5.41 -1.81
CA ASP A 16 -13.27 6.64 -2.29
C ASP A 16 -12.99 6.89 -3.78
N ASP A 17 -11.72 6.75 -4.20
CA ASP A 17 -11.34 6.90 -5.61
C ASP A 17 -10.03 6.16 -5.95
N VAL A 18 -9.83 5.86 -7.23
CA VAL A 18 -8.59 5.28 -7.78
C VAL A 18 -7.87 6.33 -8.63
N LEU A 19 -6.80 6.90 -8.07
CA LEU A 19 -6.09 8.01 -8.72
C LEU A 19 -5.23 7.55 -9.92
N THR A 20 -4.21 6.73 -9.67
CA THR A 20 -3.26 6.29 -10.70
C THR A 20 -2.58 4.98 -10.33
N VAL A 21 -2.04 4.27 -11.32
CA VAL A 21 -1.10 3.16 -11.11
C VAL A 21 0.32 3.69 -11.30
N SER A 22 1.16 3.54 -10.27
CA SER A 22 2.53 4.06 -10.26
C SER A 22 3.52 2.95 -9.94
N THR A 23 4.72 3.01 -10.53
CA THR A 23 5.84 2.11 -10.21
C THR A 23 6.86 2.86 -9.37
N TYR A 24 7.32 2.25 -8.29
CA TYR A 24 8.32 2.82 -7.39
C TYR A 24 9.50 1.88 -7.25
N ASN A 25 10.70 2.46 -7.13
CA ASN A 25 11.91 1.73 -6.76
C ASN A 25 11.97 1.61 -5.24
N ALA A 26 12.62 0.54 -4.74
CA ALA A 26 12.78 0.30 -3.30
C ALA A 26 13.41 1.51 -2.57
N GLY A 27 14.36 2.22 -3.20
CA GLY A 27 14.97 3.41 -2.61
C GLY A 27 14.04 4.62 -2.40
N HIS A 28 12.80 4.58 -2.88
CA HIS A 28 11.78 5.60 -2.61
C HIS A 28 10.87 5.25 -1.43
N VAL A 29 11.00 4.05 -0.88
CA VAL A 29 10.20 3.54 0.23
C VAL A 29 10.94 3.82 1.53
N ASP A 30 10.27 4.49 2.46
CA ASP A 30 10.73 4.66 3.82
C ASP A 30 10.16 3.53 4.69
N GLU A 31 10.97 2.51 4.93
CA GLU A 31 10.66 1.36 5.79
C GLU A 31 10.94 1.65 7.28
N THR A 32 11.61 2.77 7.59
CA THR A 32 11.94 3.14 8.98
C THR A 32 10.72 3.60 9.77
N ALA A 33 9.71 4.10 9.06
CA ALA A 33 8.45 4.55 9.64
C ALA A 33 7.60 3.40 10.22
N THR A 34 7.87 2.15 9.84
CA THR A 34 7.08 0.97 10.23
C THR A 34 7.85 -0.02 11.10
N SER A 35 9.15 0.22 11.37
CA SER A 35 10.06 -0.75 12.01
C SER A 35 9.81 -1.04 13.49
N GLY A 36 8.76 -0.47 14.08
CA GLY A 36 8.42 -0.64 15.50
C GLY A 36 7.15 -1.45 15.76
N ASP A 37 6.44 -1.86 14.71
CA ASP A 37 5.18 -2.57 14.82
C ASP A 37 5.19 -3.80 13.91
N ASP A 38 5.59 -4.95 14.45
CA ASP A 38 5.60 -6.22 13.73
C ASP A 38 4.19 -6.69 13.34
N SER A 39 3.13 -6.06 13.87
CA SER A 39 1.73 -6.32 13.50
C SER A 39 1.21 -5.40 12.39
N SER A 40 2.06 -4.49 11.89
CA SER A 40 1.70 -3.56 10.83
C SER A 40 1.74 -4.24 9.45
N HIS A 41 0.60 -4.30 8.78
CA HIS A 41 0.51 -4.64 7.35
C HIS A 41 1.04 -3.52 6.42
N ILE A 42 1.72 -2.51 6.96
CA ILE A 42 2.33 -1.42 6.21
C ILE A 42 3.76 -1.81 5.85
N LEU A 43 4.02 -1.93 4.56
CA LEU A 43 5.35 -2.21 3.99
C LEU A 43 6.29 -1.00 4.08
N GLY A 44 5.73 0.21 4.01
CA GLY A 44 6.49 1.45 4.17
C GLY A 44 5.74 2.67 3.68
N ILE A 45 6.40 3.83 3.73
CA ILE A 45 5.85 5.11 3.26
C ILE A 45 6.62 5.59 2.04
N ILE A 46 5.92 5.79 0.92
CA ILE A 46 6.51 6.34 -0.31
C ILE A 46 6.39 7.87 -0.27
N LYS A 47 7.51 8.56 -0.42
CA LYS A 47 7.58 10.02 -0.46
C LYS A 47 7.66 10.50 -1.91
N LYS A 48 6.54 10.97 -2.45
CA LYS A 48 6.45 11.45 -3.83
C LYS A 48 6.58 12.97 -3.85
N LYS A 49 7.71 13.45 -4.38
CA LYS A 49 7.92 14.88 -4.61
C LYS A 49 7.27 15.29 -5.93
N THR A 50 6.31 16.21 -5.86
CA THR A 50 5.69 16.85 -7.02
C THR A 50 6.04 18.32 -7.03
N ARG A 51 6.28 18.88 -8.22
CA ARG A 51 6.52 20.31 -8.39
C ARG A 51 5.35 20.89 -9.16
N ASP A 52 4.58 21.75 -8.51
CA ASP A 52 3.50 22.51 -9.15
C ASP A 52 3.79 23.99 -9.01
N LYS A 53 3.92 24.70 -10.15
CA LYS A 53 4.00 26.16 -10.28
C LYS A 53 4.73 26.86 -9.10
N ASP A 54 6.01 26.51 -8.92
CA ASP A 54 6.94 27.04 -7.90
C ASP A 54 6.80 26.52 -6.45
N LYS A 55 5.92 25.56 -6.17
CA LYS A 55 5.89 24.84 -4.90
C LYS A 55 6.32 23.39 -5.05
N GLU A 56 7.27 22.97 -4.23
CA GLU A 56 7.62 21.56 -4.04
C GLU A 56 6.68 20.99 -2.97
N ILE A 57 5.80 20.07 -3.38
CA ILE A 57 4.88 19.37 -2.49
C ILE A 57 5.39 17.95 -2.34
N THR A 58 5.45 17.47 -1.10
CA THR A 58 5.75 16.05 -0.84
C THR A 58 4.46 15.35 -0.46
N GLU A 59 3.97 14.51 -1.35
CA GLU A 59 2.86 13.58 -1.09
C GLU A 59 3.41 12.33 -0.38
N LEU A 60 2.68 11.85 0.62
CA LEU A 60 2.99 10.62 1.34
C LEU A 60 1.97 9.55 0.95
N VAL A 61 2.45 8.39 0.51
CA VAL A 61 1.61 7.25 0.14
C VAL A 61 1.97 6.07 1.04
N ILE A 62 0.96 5.52 1.72
CA ILE A 62 1.11 4.32 2.55
C ILE A 62 1.12 3.10 1.64
N TRP A 63 2.18 2.30 1.70
CA TRP A 63 2.26 1.04 0.96
C TRP A 63 1.82 -0.12 1.86
N LEU A 64 0.78 -0.83 1.46
CA LEU A 64 0.15 -1.90 2.24
C LEU A 64 0.45 -3.28 1.65
N ASP A 65 0.78 -4.25 2.52
CA ASP A 65 0.76 -5.67 2.18
C ASP A 65 -0.68 -6.18 2.26
N VAL A 66 -1.39 -6.06 1.14
CA VAL A 66 -2.76 -6.55 1.01
C VAL A 66 -2.82 -8.07 1.20
N LYS A 67 -1.76 -8.82 0.87
CA LYS A 67 -1.77 -10.28 1.02
C LYS A 67 -1.73 -10.66 2.50
N ALA A 68 -0.79 -10.11 3.26
CA ALA A 68 -0.69 -10.35 4.70
C ALA A 68 -1.98 -9.93 5.42
N LEU A 69 -2.53 -8.75 5.07
CA LEU A 69 -3.80 -8.26 5.61
C LEU A 69 -4.94 -9.27 5.40
N LEU A 70 -5.04 -9.86 4.21
CA LEU A 70 -6.09 -10.84 3.91
C LEU A 70 -5.83 -12.21 4.56
N GLN A 71 -4.56 -12.59 4.77
CA GLN A 71 -4.20 -13.81 5.51
C GLN A 71 -4.62 -13.71 6.97
N ASP A 72 -4.36 -12.58 7.63
CA ASP A 72 -4.76 -12.35 9.03
C ASP A 72 -6.27 -12.31 9.21
N MET A 73 -7.01 -11.87 8.19
CA MET A 73 -8.48 -11.96 8.15
C MET A 73 -9.01 -13.38 7.82
N GLY A 74 -8.13 -14.38 7.71
CA GLY A 74 -8.48 -15.77 7.37
C GLY A 74 -9.02 -15.94 5.95
N GLN A 75 -8.76 -15.00 5.06
CA GLN A 75 -9.30 -14.99 3.70
C GLN A 75 -8.37 -15.62 2.67
N VAL A 76 -7.10 -15.84 3.02
CA VAL A 76 -6.07 -16.44 2.17
C VAL A 76 -5.36 -17.51 2.99
N ARG A 77 -5.07 -18.65 2.37
CA ARG A 77 -4.26 -19.73 2.98
C ARG A 77 -2.76 -19.51 2.80
#